data_AF-A0A0C2WEV0-F1
#
_entry.id   AF-A0A0C2WEV0-F1
#
_cell.length_a   1.000
_cell.length_b   1.000
_cell.length_c   1.000
_cell.angle_alpha   90.00
_cell.angle_beta   90.00
_cell.angle_gamma   90.00
#
_symmetry.space_group_name_H-M   'P 1'
#
loop_
_entity.id
_entity.type
_entity.pdbx_description
1 polymer ?
#
loop_
_entity_poly.entity_id
_entity_poly.type
_entity_poly.pdbx_seq_one_letter_code
_entity_poly.pdbx_strand_id
1 'polypeptide(L)'
;MLRRSQLRGLDSKEGRTRLIASLFADDTTVFLHKSDSFKNLQNLLACWCKASGARFNITKTVVIPLGNKAYREKLIRSRQLNPTATPIPGEVHIAGETEPTRILGTFVGYNIPQINIWTPILEKIDLNLERWNQGHPTQDGKRLIVGMEVGGRTQYLTRVQGMPSEIEDAINKRISKFMWGETKAPPVNMATLTNSIASGDKNCYSRRIHNV
;
A
#
# COMPACT_ATOMS: atom_id res chain seq x y z
N MET A 1 -20.42 19.25 -2.50
CA MET A 1 -20.09 19.57 -3.91
C MET A 1 -19.71 18.33 -4.74
N LEU A 2 -18.77 17.45 -4.35
CA LEU A 2 -18.49 16.22 -5.15
C LEU A 2 -19.61 15.16 -5.10
N ARG A 3 -20.10 14.81 -3.90
CA ARG A 3 -21.15 13.77 -3.74
C ARG A 3 -22.51 14.13 -4.35
N ARG A 4 -22.77 15.43 -4.57
CA ARG A 4 -23.98 15.95 -5.22
C ARG A 4 -23.75 16.29 -6.71
N SER A 5 -22.58 15.96 -7.26
CA SER A 5 -22.26 16.24 -8.65
C SER A 5 -22.85 15.21 -9.61
N GLN A 6 -22.80 15.52 -10.90
CA GLN A 6 -23.20 14.60 -11.97
C GLN A 6 -22.18 13.48 -12.21
N LEU A 7 -21.01 13.47 -11.54
CA LEU A 7 -19.94 12.49 -11.72
C LEU A 7 -20.36 11.10 -11.26
N ARG A 8 -20.47 10.14 -12.19
CA ARG A 8 -20.88 8.74 -11.95
C ARG A 8 -19.99 8.02 -10.97
N GLY A 9 -18.66 8.14 -11.07
CA GLY A 9 -17.75 7.42 -10.19
C GLY A 9 -17.87 5.90 -10.33
N LEU A 10 -17.61 5.15 -9.26
CA LEU A 10 -17.68 3.69 -9.26
C LEU A 10 -18.93 3.17 -8.56
N ASP A 11 -19.52 2.14 -9.16
CA ASP A 11 -20.61 1.38 -8.56
C ASP A 11 -20.01 0.39 -7.55
N SER A 12 -20.45 0.44 -6.29
CA SER A 12 -20.05 -0.57 -5.29
C SER A 12 -20.65 -1.93 -5.66
N LYS A 13 -19.88 -3.02 -5.45
CA LYS A 13 -20.32 -4.40 -5.74
C LYS A 13 -21.62 -4.79 -5.02
N GLU A 14 -21.98 -4.10 -3.94
CA GLU A 14 -23.22 -4.34 -3.18
C GLU A 14 -24.39 -3.42 -3.57
N GLY A 15 -24.23 -2.58 -4.60
CA GLY A 15 -25.31 -1.72 -5.13
C GLY A 15 -25.81 -0.60 -4.21
N ARG A 16 -25.29 -0.49 -2.98
CA ARG A 16 -25.81 0.42 -1.95
C ARG A 16 -25.26 1.85 -2.02
N THR A 17 -24.14 2.09 -2.70
CA THR A 17 -23.51 3.42 -2.70
C THR A 17 -22.62 3.68 -3.91
N ARG A 18 -22.77 4.87 -4.48
CA ARG A 18 -21.93 5.45 -5.52
C ARG A 18 -20.64 5.99 -4.89
N LEU A 19 -19.50 5.40 -5.24
CA LEU A 19 -18.21 5.87 -4.75
C LEU A 19 -17.68 6.97 -5.68
N ILE A 20 -17.79 8.23 -5.24
CA ILE A 20 -17.30 9.40 -6.00
C ILE A 20 -15.96 9.87 -5.44
N ALA A 21 -15.82 9.96 -4.12
CA ALA A 21 -14.60 10.43 -3.50
C ALA A 21 -14.41 9.77 -2.12
N SER A 22 -13.15 9.48 -1.81
CA SER A 22 -12.66 9.07 -0.50
C SER A 22 -11.65 10.11 -0.01
N LEU A 23 -11.79 10.54 1.24
CA LEU A 23 -10.91 11.54 1.86
C LEU A 23 -10.33 10.94 3.13
N PHE A 24 -9.03 11.06 3.31
CA PHE A 24 -8.34 10.68 4.53
C PHE A 24 -7.29 11.76 4.84
N ALA A 25 -7.53 12.55 5.87
CA ALA A 25 -6.78 13.78 6.13
C ALA A 25 -6.70 14.68 4.88
N ASP A 26 -5.50 14.96 4.38
CA ASP A 26 -5.23 15.75 3.17
C ASP A 26 -5.26 14.91 1.88
N ASP A 27 -5.13 13.59 1.99
CA ASP A 27 -5.19 12.68 0.85
C ASP A 27 -6.64 12.57 0.33
N THR A 28 -6.85 12.99 -0.92
CA THR A 28 -8.14 12.92 -1.60
C THR A 28 -8.06 12.01 -2.82
N THR A 29 -8.88 10.95 -2.83
CA THR A 29 -9.05 10.08 -3.99
C THR A 29 -10.40 10.33 -4.62
N VAL A 30 -10.43 10.59 -5.92
CA VAL A 30 -11.66 10.75 -6.70
C VAL A 30 -11.78 9.61 -7.70
N PHE A 31 -12.98 9.05 -7.80
CA PHE A 31 -13.30 7.96 -8.70
C PHE A 31 -14.13 8.50 -9.86
N LEU A 32 -13.72 8.16 -11.09
CA LEU A 32 -14.37 8.60 -12.32
C LEU A 32 -14.79 7.39 -13.14
N HIS A 33 -16.01 7.44 -13.66
CA HIS A 33 -16.49 6.52 -14.68
C HIS A 33 -15.94 6.94 -16.06
N LYS A 34 -15.87 6.02 -17.03
CA LYS A 34 -15.46 6.33 -18.41
C LYS A 34 -16.30 7.42 -19.09
N SER A 35 -17.56 7.60 -18.66
CA SER A 35 -18.47 8.64 -19.17
C SER A 35 -18.34 9.97 -18.44
N ASP A 36 -17.57 10.03 -17.35
CA ASP A 36 -17.35 11.28 -16.62
C ASP A 36 -16.38 12.19 -17.38
N SER A 37 -16.43 13.48 -17.05
CA SER A 37 -15.56 14.50 -17.64
C SER A 37 -14.53 14.95 -16.61
N PHE A 38 -13.25 14.76 -16.93
CA PHE A 38 -12.15 15.25 -16.11
C PHE A 38 -12.20 16.79 -15.96
N LYS A 39 -12.58 17.50 -17.03
CA LYS A 39 -12.78 18.95 -17.00
C LYS A 39 -13.86 19.37 -16.00
N ASN A 40 -14.97 18.62 -15.93
CA ASN A 40 -16.03 18.91 -14.94
C ASN A 40 -15.53 18.69 -13.51
N LEU A 41 -14.72 17.64 -13.28
CA LEU A 41 -14.06 17.45 -12.00
C LEU A 41 -13.14 18.64 -11.66
N GLN A 42 -12.28 19.06 -12.59
CA GLN A 42 -11.37 20.18 -12.37
C GLN A 42 -12.11 21.48 -12.03
N ASN A 43 -13.19 21.79 -12.74
CA ASN A 43 -14.01 22.97 -12.46
C ASN A 43 -14.62 22.90 -11.05
N LEU A 44 -15.08 21.73 -10.64
CA LEU A 44 -15.65 21.51 -9.31
C LEU A 44 -14.58 21.65 -8.22
N LEU A 45 -13.41 21.07 -8.42
CA LEU A 45 -12.27 21.19 -7.50
C LEU A 45 -11.80 22.64 -7.41
N ALA A 46 -11.70 23.37 -8.53
CA ALA A 46 -11.31 24.78 -8.55
C ALA A 46 -12.30 25.67 -7.81
N CYS A 47 -13.61 25.44 -7.98
CA CYS A 47 -14.65 26.14 -7.22
C CYS A 47 -14.51 25.87 -5.71
N TRP A 48 -14.28 24.62 -5.32
CA TRP A 48 -14.07 24.26 -3.92
C TRP A 48 -12.78 24.87 -3.35
N CYS A 49 -11.68 24.84 -4.09
CA CYS A 49 -10.42 25.50 -3.71
C CYS A 49 -10.62 27.00 -3.50
N LYS A 50 -11.35 27.67 -4.40
CA LYS A 50 -11.66 29.10 -4.27
C LYS A 50 -12.49 29.40 -3.01
N ALA A 51 -13.43 28.52 -2.65
CA ALA A 51 -14.27 28.71 -1.47
C ALA A 51 -13.56 28.36 -0.15
N SER A 52 -12.66 27.38 -0.16
CA SER A 52 -11.97 26.88 1.03
C SER A 52 -10.62 27.56 1.29
N GLY A 53 -10.01 28.19 0.28
CA GLY A 53 -8.62 28.65 0.32
C GLY A 53 -7.58 27.54 0.16
N ALA A 54 -7.99 26.27 0.01
CA ALA A 54 -7.08 25.16 -0.18
C ALA A 54 -6.57 25.06 -1.63
N ARG A 55 -5.45 24.36 -1.84
CA ARG A 55 -4.86 24.14 -3.17
C ARG A 55 -4.45 22.68 -3.34
N PHE A 56 -4.92 22.04 -4.41
CA PHE A 56 -4.44 20.71 -4.78
C PHE A 56 -3.02 20.76 -5.32
N ASN A 57 -2.22 19.78 -4.92
CA ASN A 57 -0.88 19.60 -5.45
C ASN A 57 -0.95 18.78 -6.75
N ILE A 58 -0.98 19.47 -7.89
CA ILE A 58 -1.08 18.84 -9.22
C ILE A 58 0.11 17.91 -9.50
N THR A 59 1.32 18.27 -9.06
CA THR A 59 2.51 17.43 -9.30
C THR A 59 2.47 16.12 -8.50
N LYS A 60 1.75 16.08 -7.38
CA LYS A 60 1.47 14.85 -6.63
C LYS A 60 0.22 14.11 -7.09
N THR A 61 -0.54 14.67 -8.03
CA THR A 61 -1.81 14.08 -8.48
C THR A 61 -1.51 13.03 -9.54
N VAL A 62 -1.95 11.81 -9.28
CA VAL A 62 -1.77 10.65 -10.17
C VAL A 62 -3.14 10.10 -10.58
N VAL A 63 -3.32 9.86 -11.87
CA VAL A 63 -4.47 9.15 -12.42
C VAL A 63 -4.09 7.68 -12.58
N ILE A 64 -4.85 6.79 -11.94
CA ILE A 64 -4.65 5.33 -12.06
C ILE A 64 -5.74 4.78 -12.99
N PRO A 65 -5.39 4.30 -14.20
CA PRO A 65 -6.37 3.74 -15.12
C PRO A 65 -6.92 2.40 -14.59
N LEU A 66 -8.25 2.27 -14.54
CA LEU A 66 -8.94 1.04 -14.15
C LEU A 66 -9.71 0.44 -15.33
N GLY A 67 -9.89 -0.88 -15.34
CA GLY A 67 -10.62 -1.61 -16.38
C GLY A 67 -9.74 -2.55 -17.20
N ASN A 68 -10.25 -2.96 -18.36
CA ASN A 68 -9.54 -3.89 -19.24
C ASN A 68 -8.27 -3.27 -19.86
N LYS A 69 -7.36 -4.12 -20.32
CA LYS A 69 -6.05 -3.71 -20.87
C LYS A 69 -6.19 -2.70 -22.02
N ALA A 70 -7.04 -3.00 -23.00
CA ALA A 70 -7.26 -2.13 -24.15
C ALA A 70 -7.73 -0.72 -23.75
N TYR A 71 -8.59 -0.60 -22.73
CA TYR A 71 -9.03 0.70 -22.20
C TYR A 71 -7.88 1.44 -21.52
N ARG A 72 -7.09 0.76 -20.67
CA ARG A 72 -5.97 1.38 -19.96
C ARG A 72 -4.90 1.88 -20.93
N GLU A 73 -4.51 1.07 -21.91
CA GLU A 73 -3.56 1.47 -22.97
C GLU A 73 -4.08 2.66 -23.78
N LYS A 74 -5.37 2.64 -24.16
CA LYS A 74 -5.99 3.76 -24.87
C LYS A 74 -5.98 5.02 -24.03
N LEU A 75 -6.30 4.95 -22.74
CA LEU A 75 -6.31 6.11 -21.85
C LEU A 75 -4.89 6.66 -21.67
N ILE A 76 -3.89 5.82 -21.46
CA ILE A 76 -2.49 6.24 -21.33
C ILE A 76 -2.03 6.98 -22.62
N ARG A 77 -2.34 6.42 -23.80
CA ARG A 77 -1.93 6.99 -25.08
C ARG A 77 -2.69 8.27 -25.45
N SER A 78 -4.01 8.27 -25.31
CA SER A 78 -4.87 9.40 -25.71
C SER A 78 -5.03 10.46 -24.63
N ARG A 79 -4.72 10.11 -23.37
CA ARG A 79 -5.03 10.90 -22.17
C ARG A 79 -6.52 11.23 -22.04
N GLN A 80 -7.42 10.48 -22.71
CA GLN A 80 -8.85 10.74 -22.72
C GLN A 80 -9.63 9.60 -22.04
N LEU A 81 -10.63 9.96 -21.22
CA LEU A 81 -11.52 8.99 -20.56
C LEU A 81 -12.46 8.28 -21.55
N ASN A 82 -12.87 8.99 -22.61
CA ASN A 82 -13.69 8.51 -23.70
C ASN A 82 -13.35 9.29 -25.01
N PRO A 83 -13.77 8.82 -26.20
CA PRO A 83 -13.38 9.44 -27.47
C PRO A 83 -13.76 10.91 -27.64
N THR A 84 -14.75 11.41 -26.89
CA THR A 84 -15.23 12.79 -26.95
C THR A 84 -14.75 13.63 -25.77
N ALA A 85 -14.01 13.04 -24.81
CA ALA A 85 -13.56 13.71 -23.61
C ALA A 85 -12.37 14.63 -23.91
N THR A 86 -12.29 15.72 -23.15
CA THR A 86 -11.10 16.56 -23.14
C THR A 86 -9.91 15.77 -22.58
N PRO A 87 -8.72 15.84 -23.21
CA PRO A 87 -7.54 15.19 -22.67
C PRO A 87 -7.19 15.68 -21.26
N ILE A 88 -6.69 14.77 -20.43
CA ILE A 88 -6.14 15.05 -19.10
C ILE A 88 -4.90 15.95 -19.30
N PRO A 89 -4.79 17.09 -18.59
CA PRO A 89 -3.67 18.02 -18.76
C PRO A 89 -2.31 17.34 -18.57
N GLY A 90 -1.31 17.71 -19.38
CA GLY A 90 0.01 17.06 -19.38
C GLY A 90 0.73 17.04 -18.02
N GLU A 91 0.44 18.02 -17.17
CA GLU A 91 0.99 18.14 -15.80
C GLU A 91 0.55 17.02 -14.86
N VAL A 92 -0.59 16.38 -15.13
CA VAL A 92 -1.12 15.28 -14.30
C VAL A 92 -0.50 13.98 -14.76
N HIS A 93 0.18 13.29 -13.85
CA HIS A 93 0.77 11.99 -14.13
C HIS A 93 -0.32 10.92 -14.32
N ILE A 94 -0.14 10.03 -15.30
CA ILE A 94 -1.01 8.88 -15.51
C ILE A 94 -0.15 7.64 -15.31
N ALA A 95 -0.50 6.83 -14.31
CA ALA A 95 0.24 5.62 -13.97
C ALA A 95 0.25 4.64 -15.15
N GLY A 96 1.43 4.17 -15.52
CA GLY A 96 1.65 3.19 -16.57
C GLY A 96 1.22 1.76 -16.19
N GLU A 97 1.39 0.83 -17.14
CA GLU A 97 1.29 -0.59 -16.78
C GLU A 97 2.45 -0.96 -15.85
N THR A 98 2.20 -1.78 -14.82
CA THR A 98 3.18 -2.23 -13.82
C THR A 98 3.75 -1.15 -12.88
N GLU A 99 3.28 0.10 -13.00
CA GLU A 99 3.73 1.20 -12.15
C GLU A 99 3.01 1.22 -10.80
N PRO A 100 3.71 1.02 -9.66
CA PRO A 100 3.10 1.07 -8.34
C PRO A 100 2.84 2.51 -7.90
N THR A 101 1.58 2.87 -7.70
CA THR A 101 1.18 4.19 -7.18
C THR A 101 0.80 4.09 -5.70
N ARG A 102 1.40 4.93 -4.85
CA ARG A 102 1.13 4.89 -3.41
C ARG A 102 -0.19 5.60 -3.07
N ILE A 103 -1.10 4.91 -2.38
CA ILE A 103 -2.36 5.43 -1.84
C ILE A 103 -2.50 4.95 -0.39
N LEU A 104 -2.61 5.88 0.56
CA LEU A 104 -2.81 5.59 2.00
C LEU A 104 -1.83 4.55 2.57
N GLY A 105 -0.55 4.63 2.16
CA GLY A 105 0.49 3.69 2.60
C GLY A 105 0.49 2.32 1.91
N THR A 106 -0.37 2.12 0.91
CA THR A 106 -0.46 0.90 0.10
C THR A 106 -0.12 1.20 -1.36
N PHE A 107 0.15 0.18 -2.16
CA PHE A 107 0.51 0.34 -3.57
C PHE A 107 -0.58 -0.17 -4.50
N VAL A 108 -1.17 0.73 -5.27
CA VAL A 108 -2.25 0.44 -6.22
C VAL A 108 -1.72 0.60 -7.64
N GLY A 109 -2.16 -0.28 -8.53
CA GLY A 109 -1.84 -0.26 -9.96
C GLY A 109 -2.07 -1.62 -10.59
N TYR A 110 -1.79 -1.72 -11.88
CA TYR A 110 -2.07 -2.93 -12.64
C TYR A 110 -0.83 -3.78 -12.83
N ASN A 111 -0.94 -5.09 -12.57
CA ASN A 111 0.13 -6.06 -12.73
C ASN A 111 1.43 -5.64 -12.01
N ILE A 112 1.30 -5.10 -10.79
CA ILE A 112 2.45 -4.72 -9.99
C ILE A 112 3.10 -6.00 -9.45
N PRO A 113 4.39 -6.23 -9.71
CA PRO A 113 5.11 -7.32 -9.07
C PRO A 113 5.21 -7.05 -7.57
N GLN A 114 4.52 -7.88 -6.77
CA GLN A 114 4.46 -7.73 -5.32
C GLN A 114 5.84 -7.70 -4.67
N ILE A 115 6.80 -8.44 -5.22
CA ILE A 115 8.19 -8.43 -4.75
C ILE A 115 8.77 -7.01 -4.67
N ASN A 116 8.50 -6.15 -5.66
CA ASN A 116 9.05 -4.79 -5.72
C ASN A 116 8.49 -3.89 -4.60
N ILE A 117 7.29 -4.19 -4.11
CA ILE A 117 6.70 -3.47 -2.98
C ILE A 117 7.42 -3.84 -1.67
N TRP A 118 7.73 -5.12 -1.50
CA TRP A 118 8.30 -5.65 -0.26
C TRP A 118 9.82 -5.46 -0.15
N THR A 119 10.56 -5.42 -1.27
CA THR A 119 12.02 -5.20 -1.29
C THR A 119 12.48 -4.02 -0.42
N PRO A 120 11.99 -2.78 -0.58
CA PRO A 120 12.44 -1.65 0.24
C PRO A 120 12.07 -1.79 1.72
N ILE A 121 11.04 -2.57 2.05
CA ILE A 121 10.68 -2.87 3.45
C ILE A 121 11.69 -3.87 4.03
N LEU A 122 12.05 -4.90 3.26
CA LEU A 122 13.05 -5.89 3.66
C LEU A 122 14.42 -5.24 3.86
N GLU A 123 14.86 -4.38 2.94
CA GLU A 123 16.12 -3.63 3.06
C GLU A 123 16.16 -2.76 4.31
N LYS A 124 15.04 -2.11 4.64
CA LYS A 124 14.94 -1.28 5.84
C LYS A 124 14.91 -2.11 7.13
N ILE A 125 14.30 -3.30 7.09
CA ILE A 125 14.37 -4.27 8.17
C ILE A 125 15.83 -4.70 8.37
N ASP A 126 16.53 -5.06 7.30
CA ASP A 126 17.93 -5.51 7.36
C ASP A 126 18.82 -4.44 7.99
N LEU A 127 18.73 -3.20 7.49
CA LEU A 127 19.48 -2.05 8.01
C LEU A 127 19.26 -1.82 9.52
N ASN A 128 18.00 -1.90 9.95
CA ASN A 128 17.65 -1.65 11.34
C ASN A 128 18.05 -2.81 12.25
N LEU A 129 17.85 -4.06 11.82
CA LEU A 129 18.28 -5.22 12.58
C LEU A 129 19.81 -5.23 12.74
N GLU A 130 20.57 -4.88 11.70
CA GLU A 130 22.02 -4.74 11.79
C GLU A 130 22.42 -3.66 12.82
N ARG A 131 21.78 -2.48 12.76
CA ARG A 131 22.02 -1.40 13.73
C ARG A 131 21.72 -1.85 15.16
N TRP A 132 20.59 -2.51 15.38
CA TRP A 132 20.21 -3.03 16.69
C TRP A 132 21.18 -4.11 17.17
N ASN A 133 21.71 -4.94 16.27
CA ASN A 133 22.66 -5.99 16.61
C ASN A 133 24.01 -5.44 17.12
N GLN A 134 24.40 -4.22 16.74
CA GLN A 134 25.60 -3.55 17.26
C GLN A 134 25.52 -3.27 18.77
N GLY A 135 24.30 -3.14 19.31
CA GLY A 135 24.07 -2.98 20.75
C GLY A 135 24.16 -4.28 21.56
N HIS A 136 24.48 -5.40 20.93
CA HIS A 136 24.55 -6.74 21.55
C HIS A 136 23.34 -7.07 22.46
N PRO A 137 22.11 -6.96 21.95
CA PRO A 137 20.91 -7.16 22.75
C PRO A 137 20.83 -8.59 23.30
N THR A 138 20.27 -8.71 24.50
CA THR A 138 19.93 -10.02 25.09
C THR A 138 18.90 -10.75 24.21
N GLN A 139 18.73 -12.06 24.44
CA GLN A 139 17.75 -12.84 23.69
C GLN A 139 16.32 -12.28 23.80
N ASP A 140 15.94 -11.79 24.98
CA ASP A 140 14.63 -11.15 25.16
C ASP A 140 14.57 -9.77 24.53
N GLY A 141 15.68 -9.02 24.51
CA GLY A 141 15.80 -7.77 23.75
C GLY A 141 15.62 -8.00 22.25
N LYS A 142 16.27 -9.03 21.70
CA LYS A 142 16.13 -9.41 20.29
C LYS A 142 14.68 -9.74 19.92
N ARG A 143 13.97 -10.47 20.80
CA ARG A 143 12.54 -10.72 20.62
C ARG A 143 11.74 -9.43 20.48
N LEU A 144 11.94 -8.48 21.41
CA LEU A 144 11.20 -7.21 21.41
C LEU A 144 11.51 -6.40 20.15
N ILE A 145 12.78 -6.36 19.73
CA ILE A 145 13.22 -5.71 18.50
C ILE A 145 12.55 -6.32 17.27
N VAL A 146 12.46 -7.65 17.19
CA VAL A 146 11.75 -8.34 16.09
C VAL A 146 10.28 -7.91 16.05
N GLY A 147 9.59 -7.90 17.20
CA GLY A 147 8.19 -7.46 17.26
C GLY A 147 8.03 -6.01 16.80
N MET A 148 8.90 -5.11 17.27
CA MET A 148 8.86 -3.69 16.95
C MET A 148 9.21 -3.39 15.50
N GLU A 149 10.35 -3.87 15.01
CA GLU A 149 10.87 -3.55 13.68
C GLU A 149 10.24 -4.40 12.59
N VAL A 150 10.19 -5.72 12.76
CA VAL A 150 9.65 -6.61 11.73
C VAL A 150 8.13 -6.57 11.76
N GLY A 151 7.54 -6.77 12.94
CA GLY A 151 6.08 -6.76 13.09
C GLY A 151 5.47 -5.40 12.78
N GLY A 152 6.02 -4.33 13.36
CA GLY A 152 5.52 -2.96 13.15
C GLY A 152 5.54 -2.50 11.69
N ARG A 153 6.50 -2.97 10.88
CA ARG A 153 6.62 -2.59 9.46
C ARG A 153 5.76 -3.45 8.52
N THR A 154 5.54 -4.71 8.87
CA THR A 154 4.89 -5.67 7.96
C THR A 154 3.38 -5.74 8.17
N GLN A 155 2.90 -5.60 9.41
CA GLN A 155 1.50 -5.84 9.79
C GLN A 155 0.46 -5.14 8.91
N TYR A 156 0.67 -3.84 8.61
CA TYR A 156 -0.31 -3.05 7.88
C TYR A 156 -0.39 -3.49 6.42
N LEU A 157 0.76 -3.64 5.77
CA LEU A 157 0.83 -4.01 4.37
C LEU A 157 0.33 -5.44 4.15
N THR A 158 0.67 -6.35 5.06
CA THR A 158 0.15 -7.72 5.06
C THR A 158 -1.37 -7.73 5.13
N ARG A 159 -1.98 -6.89 5.97
CA ARG A 159 -3.43 -6.84 6.11
C ARG A 159 -4.12 -6.31 4.86
N VAL A 160 -3.55 -5.30 4.20
CA VAL A 160 -4.23 -4.63 3.08
C VAL A 160 -3.95 -5.29 1.73
N GLN A 161 -2.74 -5.80 1.51
CA GLN A 161 -2.32 -6.33 0.20
C GLN A 161 -1.97 -7.82 0.22
N GLY A 162 -1.96 -8.44 1.40
CA GLY A 162 -1.43 -9.79 1.59
C GLY A 162 0.09 -9.81 1.59
N MET A 163 0.66 -10.94 2.00
CA MET A 163 2.11 -11.19 1.95
C MET A 163 2.34 -12.45 1.12
N PRO A 164 3.10 -12.38 0.01
CA PRO A 164 3.52 -13.57 -0.73
C PRO A 164 4.36 -14.51 0.14
N SER A 165 4.25 -15.82 -0.10
CA SER A 165 5.00 -16.84 0.66
C SER A 165 6.51 -16.63 0.60
N GLU A 166 7.03 -16.18 -0.55
CA GLU A 166 8.46 -15.89 -0.73
C GLU A 166 8.94 -14.76 0.18
N ILE A 167 8.08 -13.76 0.40
CA ILE A 167 8.35 -12.65 1.33
C ILE A 167 8.27 -13.12 2.77
N GLU A 168 7.28 -13.96 3.09
CA GLU A 168 7.15 -14.54 4.42
C GLU A 168 8.41 -15.36 4.78
N ASP A 169 8.87 -16.22 3.87
CA ASP A 169 10.08 -17.01 4.03
C ASP A 169 11.33 -16.12 4.17
N ALA A 170 11.41 -15.06 3.38
CA ALA A 170 12.49 -14.09 3.45
C ALA A 170 12.54 -13.37 4.80
N ILE A 171 11.39 -13.04 5.39
CA ILE A 171 11.28 -12.45 6.73
C ILE A 171 11.65 -13.47 7.81
N ASN A 172 11.14 -14.71 7.71
CA ASN A 172 11.44 -15.76 8.67
C ASN A 172 12.94 -16.07 8.74
N LYS A 173 13.62 -16.10 7.59
CA LYS A 173 15.08 -16.25 7.53
C LYS A 173 15.80 -15.12 8.25
N ARG A 174 15.35 -13.87 8.10
CA ARG A 174 15.92 -12.69 8.78
C ARG A 174 15.72 -12.74 10.29
N ILE A 175 14.50 -13.08 10.74
CA ILE A 175 14.20 -13.25 12.17
C ILE A 175 15.10 -14.32 12.77
N SER A 176 15.19 -15.48 12.13
CA SER A 176 16.04 -16.59 12.60
C SER A 176 17.51 -16.17 12.68
N LYS A 177 18.03 -15.52 11.63
CA LYS A 177 19.41 -15.00 11.60
C LYS A 177 19.66 -13.99 12.72
N PHE A 178 18.74 -13.08 12.98
CA PHE A 178 18.89 -12.06 14.02
C PHE A 178 18.84 -12.66 15.44
N MET A 179 17.91 -13.58 15.70
CA MET A 179 17.76 -14.23 17.00
C MET A 179 18.99 -15.08 17.35
N TRP A 180 19.45 -15.91 16.41
CA TRP A 180 20.43 -16.97 16.68
C TRP A 180 21.84 -16.67 16.16
N GLY A 181 22.00 -15.70 15.26
CA GLY A 181 23.28 -15.44 14.59
C GLY A 181 23.60 -16.48 13.52
N GLU A 182 24.87 -16.78 13.32
CA GLU A 182 25.35 -17.76 12.31
C GLU A 182 25.34 -19.23 12.81
N THR A 183 24.66 -19.52 13.92
CA THR A 183 24.58 -20.90 14.41
C THR A 183 23.75 -21.77 13.45
N LYS A 184 24.35 -22.88 12.99
CA LYS A 184 23.80 -23.79 11.97
C LYS A 184 22.48 -24.46 12.38
N ALA A 185 22.14 -24.50 13.66
CA ALA A 185 20.89 -25.05 14.17
C ALA A 185 20.30 -24.10 15.23
N PRO A 186 19.10 -23.54 15.01
CA PRO A 186 18.43 -22.74 16.03
C PRO A 186 18.10 -23.63 17.23
N PRO A 187 18.51 -23.28 18.46
CA PRO A 187 18.28 -24.10 19.65
C PRO A 187 16.80 -24.18 20.05
N VAL A 188 15.94 -23.32 19.50
CA VAL A 188 14.49 -23.36 19.65
C VAL A 188 13.83 -23.26 18.28
N ASN A 189 12.89 -24.16 17.98
CA ASN A 189 12.15 -24.15 16.72
C ASN A 189 11.30 -22.87 16.60
N MET A 190 11.18 -22.33 15.39
CA MET A 190 10.37 -21.14 15.08
C MET A 190 8.91 -21.27 15.54
N ALA A 191 8.35 -22.49 15.54
CA ALA A 191 7.01 -22.75 16.09
C ALA A 191 6.92 -22.41 17.59
N THR A 192 7.92 -22.81 18.36
CA THR A 192 8.04 -22.57 19.81
C THR A 192 8.37 -21.10 20.12
N LEU A 193 9.07 -20.41 19.21
CA LEU A 193 9.29 -18.97 19.32
C LEU A 193 8.00 -18.16 19.12
N THR A 194 7.05 -18.61 18.30
CA THR A 194 5.89 -17.81 17.84
C THR A 194 4.59 -18.08 18.62
N ASN A 195 4.64 -19.00 19.59
CA ASN A 195 3.50 -19.39 20.43
C ASN A 195 3.30 -18.43 21.63
N SER A 196 2.08 -18.47 22.18
CA SER A 196 1.67 -17.65 23.34
C SER A 196 2.52 -17.89 24.58
N ILE A 197 2.76 -16.83 25.36
CA ILE A 197 3.48 -16.86 26.65
C ILE A 197 2.82 -17.83 27.65
N ALA A 198 1.51 -18.04 27.53
CA ALA A 198 0.75 -18.98 28.38
C ALA A 198 1.19 -20.45 28.22
N SER A 199 1.89 -20.80 27.14
CA SER A 199 2.38 -22.15 26.85
C SER A 199 3.81 -22.42 27.35
N GLY A 200 4.44 -21.44 28.02
CA GLY A 200 5.88 -21.49 28.36
C GLY A 200 6.81 -21.03 27.22
N ASP A 201 6.23 -20.54 26.13
CA ASP A 201 6.91 -20.14 24.90
C ASP A 201 7.20 -18.64 24.86
N LYS A 202 8.12 -18.21 23.98
CA LYS A 202 8.64 -16.84 24.02
C LYS A 202 7.81 -15.79 23.27
N ASN A 203 6.77 -16.12 22.51
CA ASN A 203 5.93 -15.14 21.77
C ASN A 203 6.72 -14.06 20.98
N CYS A 204 7.77 -14.48 20.29
CA CYS A 204 8.39 -13.72 19.21
C CYS A 204 7.45 -13.73 18.01
N TYR A 205 6.76 -12.61 17.74
CA TYR A 205 5.97 -12.34 16.54
C TYR A 205 5.12 -13.54 16.02
N SER A 206 3.88 -13.66 16.51
CA SER A 206 2.98 -14.75 16.13
C SER A 206 2.28 -14.53 14.80
N ARG A 207 2.29 -15.56 13.94
CA ARG A 207 1.52 -15.70 12.69
C ARG A 207 0.00 -15.44 12.84
N ARG A 208 -0.56 -15.57 14.06
CA ARG A 208 -2.01 -15.63 14.29
C ARG A 208 -2.76 -14.29 14.27
N ILE A 209 -2.07 -13.15 14.16
CA ILE A 209 -2.73 -11.84 14.11
C ILE A 209 -3.30 -11.53 12.71
N HIS A 210 -2.94 -12.32 11.69
CA HIS A 210 -3.18 -11.96 10.28
C HIS A 210 -4.32 -12.73 9.57
N ASN A 211 -4.92 -13.73 10.24
CA ASN A 211 -6.10 -14.44 9.76
C ASN A 211 -7.34 -14.03 10.57
N VAL A 212 -7.92 -12.87 10.23
CA VAL A 212 -9.30 -12.50 10.59
C VAL A 212 -10.04 -12.08 9.35
#